data_AF-A0A0B4DVY0-F1
#
_entry.id   AF-A0A0B4DVY0-F1
#
_cell.length_a   1.000
_cell.length_b   1.000
_cell.length_c   1.000
_cell.angle_alpha   90.00
_cell.angle_beta   90.00
_cell.angle_gamma   90.00
#
_symmetry.space_group_name_H-M   'P 1'
#
loop_
_entity.id
_entity.type
_entity.pdbx_description
1 polymer ?
#
loop_
_entity_poly.entity_id
_entity_poly.type
_entity_poly.pdbx_seq_one_letter_code
_entity_poly.pdbx_strand_id
1 'polypeptide(L)'
;MSTPRRGSALEVAEYFAPQRTGTDALPAPEPLLKNLTIGVLEALAGVREVDQLARWFGEDAFRALITRANLSARARSARGVAPARPVHHILSTRHFSPADGVIEGVVIVAGPARTRAVALRLEGWDGRWRATSLALL
;
A
#
# COMPACT_ATOMS: atom_id res chain seq x y z
N MET A 1 -24.53 34.68 28.61
CA MET A 1 -23.28 34.13 28.02
C MET A 1 -23.44 32.62 27.93
N SER A 2 -23.69 32.09 26.73
CA SER A 2 -23.87 30.65 26.50
C SER A 2 -22.54 30.06 26.03
N THR A 3 -21.99 29.14 26.82
CA THR A 3 -20.74 28.42 26.56
C THR A 3 -20.91 27.55 25.31
N PRO A 4 -19.96 27.52 24.35
CA PRO A 4 -20.12 26.66 23.18
C PRO A 4 -20.05 25.18 23.61
N ARG A 5 -21.04 24.39 23.15
CA ARG A 5 -21.07 22.93 23.32
C ARG A 5 -19.80 22.33 22.71
N ARG A 6 -18.91 21.80 23.55
CA ARG A 6 -17.74 20.99 23.16
C ARG A 6 -18.10 19.67 22.44
N GLY A 7 -19.38 19.34 22.26
CA GLY A 7 -19.84 18.12 21.58
C GLY A 7 -19.78 18.16 20.04
N SER A 8 -19.88 19.35 19.42
CA SER A 8 -20.10 19.40 17.97
C SER A 8 -18.86 19.08 17.13
N ALA A 9 -17.65 19.41 17.60
CA ALA A 9 -16.43 19.20 16.83
C ALA A 9 -16.01 17.72 16.78
N LEU A 10 -16.23 16.98 17.88
CA LEU A 10 -15.95 15.54 17.94
C LEU A 10 -17.00 14.74 17.16
N GLU A 11 -18.29 15.07 17.27
CA GLU A 11 -19.35 14.45 16.46
C GLU A 11 -19.15 14.69 14.96
N VAL A 12 -18.76 15.91 14.58
CA VAL A 12 -18.41 16.23 13.19
C VAL A 12 -17.17 15.43 12.75
N ALA A 13 -16.13 15.34 13.59
CA ALA A 13 -14.94 14.57 13.26
C ALA A 13 -15.22 13.06 13.12
N GLU A 14 -16.09 12.49 13.96
CA GLU A 14 -16.55 11.09 13.86
C GLU A 14 -17.40 10.85 12.61
N TYR A 15 -18.28 11.78 12.26
CA TYR A 15 -19.10 11.69 11.04
C TYR A 15 -18.24 11.64 9.77
N PHE A 16 -17.12 12.37 9.75
CA PHE A 16 -16.13 12.36 8.67
C PHE A 16 -14.99 11.34 8.88
N ALA A 17 -15.07 10.47 9.89
CA ALA A 17 -14.06 9.44 10.10
C ALA A 17 -14.13 8.38 9.00
N PRO A 18 -13.00 7.76 8.62
CA PRO A 18 -12.99 6.67 7.65
C PRO A 18 -13.95 5.55 8.06
N GLN A 19 -14.79 5.11 7.12
CA GLN A 19 -15.79 4.07 7.37
C GLN A 19 -15.31 2.74 6.82
N ARG A 20 -15.40 1.68 7.63
CA ARG A 20 -15.11 0.31 7.20
C ARG A 20 -16.07 -0.10 6.10
N THR A 21 -15.55 -0.79 5.08
CA THR A 21 -16.36 -1.31 3.97
C THR A 21 -16.23 -2.82 3.91
N GLY A 22 -17.37 -3.52 3.84
CA GLY A 22 -17.43 -4.96 3.68
C GLY A 22 -16.90 -5.43 2.32
N THR A 23 -16.49 -6.70 2.25
CA THR A 23 -15.86 -7.29 1.05
C THR A 23 -16.80 -7.34 -0.15
N ASP A 24 -18.09 -7.51 0.10
CA ASP A 24 -19.15 -7.59 -0.91
C ASP A 24 -19.36 -6.27 -1.67
N ALA A 25 -19.08 -5.14 -1.03
CA ALA A 25 -19.15 -3.81 -1.62
C ALA A 25 -17.81 -3.36 -2.26
N LEU A 26 -16.82 -4.24 -2.35
CA LEU A 26 -15.47 -3.94 -2.86
C LEU A 26 -15.15 -4.73 -4.13
N PRO A 27 -14.30 -4.20 -5.03
CA PRO A 27 -13.88 -4.93 -6.22
C PRO A 27 -12.99 -6.13 -5.84
N ALA A 28 -12.83 -7.07 -6.77
CA ALA A 28 -11.89 -8.18 -6.60
C ALA A 28 -10.49 -7.65 -6.19
N PRO A 29 -9.83 -8.25 -5.17
CA PRO A 29 -8.60 -7.70 -4.61
C PRO A 29 -7.36 -7.99 -5.47
N GLU A 30 -7.37 -9.06 -6.26
CA GLU A 30 -6.19 -9.54 -7.01
C GLU A 30 -5.58 -8.48 -7.96
N PRO A 31 -6.34 -7.74 -8.77
CA PRO A 31 -5.78 -6.66 -9.60
C PRO A 31 -5.05 -5.60 -8.78
N LEU A 32 -5.58 -5.22 -7.61
CA LEU A 32 -4.92 -4.24 -6.76
C LEU A 32 -3.64 -4.79 -6.14
N LEU A 33 -3.64 -6.04 -5.67
CA LEU A 33 -2.43 -6.70 -5.14
C LEU A 33 -1.28 -6.68 -6.17
N LYS A 34 -1.58 -7.02 -7.43
CA LYS A 34 -0.61 -7.01 -8.53
C LYS A 34 -0.13 -5.59 -8.83
N ASN A 35 -1.04 -4.64 -8.99
CA ASN A 35 -0.72 -3.26 -9.34
C ASN A 35 0.09 -2.55 -8.24
N LEU A 36 -0.27 -2.77 -6.97
CA LEU A 36 0.48 -2.24 -5.83
C LEU A 36 1.89 -2.84 -5.77
N THR A 37 2.01 -4.15 -5.99
CA THR A 37 3.31 -4.82 -6.04
C THR A 37 4.22 -4.20 -7.09
N ILE A 38 3.71 -4.03 -8.32
CA ILE A 38 4.46 -3.38 -9.40
C ILE A 38 4.84 -1.95 -9.02
N GLY A 39 3.88 -1.15 -8.59
CA GLY A 39 4.11 0.25 -8.25
C GLY A 39 5.12 0.45 -7.13
N VAL A 40 5.09 -0.41 -6.10
CA VAL A 40 6.06 -0.38 -5.00
C VAL A 40 7.46 -0.74 -5.51
N LEU A 41 7.61 -1.77 -6.33
CA LEU A 41 8.90 -2.14 -6.90
C LEU A 41 9.46 -1.03 -7.81
N GLU A 42 8.61 -0.39 -8.61
CA GLU A 42 8.96 0.78 -9.42
C GLU A 42 9.42 1.97 -8.54
N ALA A 43 8.74 2.22 -7.42
CA ALA A 43 9.13 3.27 -6.48
C ALA A 43 10.47 2.99 -5.80
N LEU A 44 10.71 1.74 -5.37
CA LEU A 44 12.00 1.32 -4.80
C LEU A 44 13.14 1.38 -5.83
N ALA A 45 12.84 1.08 -7.09
CA ALA A 45 13.78 1.24 -8.21
C ALA A 45 14.04 2.72 -8.57
N GLY A 46 13.21 3.65 -8.09
CA GLY A 46 13.31 5.09 -8.33
C GLY A 46 12.82 5.53 -9.69
N VAL A 47 11.97 4.73 -10.34
CA VAL A 47 11.36 5.08 -11.65
C VAL A 47 9.91 5.53 -11.51
N ARG A 48 9.39 5.59 -10.29
CA ARG A 48 8.05 6.06 -9.95
C ARG A 48 8.09 6.87 -8.67
N GLU A 49 7.41 8.00 -8.66
CA GLU A 49 7.24 8.80 -7.44
C GLU A 49 6.31 8.10 -6.46
N VAL A 50 6.74 8.02 -5.19
CA VAL A 50 6.01 7.31 -4.13
C VAL A 50 4.64 7.93 -3.87
N ASP A 51 4.50 9.25 -4.02
CA ASP A 51 3.25 9.99 -3.80
C ASP A 51 2.12 9.55 -4.73
N GLN A 52 2.45 9.02 -5.92
CA GLN A 52 1.44 8.44 -6.80
C GLN A 52 0.73 7.26 -6.13
N LEU A 53 1.40 6.55 -5.21
CA LEU A 53 0.86 5.40 -4.51
C LEU A 53 0.01 5.78 -3.30
N ALA A 54 0.12 7.01 -2.78
CA ALA A 54 -0.46 7.43 -1.50
C ALA A 54 -1.94 7.07 -1.34
N ARG A 55 -2.72 7.24 -2.41
CA ARG A 55 -4.18 7.00 -2.39
C ARG A 55 -4.59 5.56 -2.09
N TRP A 56 -3.70 4.60 -2.26
CA TRP A 56 -3.96 3.18 -2.04
C TRP A 56 -3.38 2.66 -0.73
N PHE A 57 -2.71 3.47 0.07
CA PHE A 57 -2.09 3.04 1.33
C PHE A 57 -2.76 3.69 2.54
N GLY A 58 -2.78 3.01 3.67
CA GLY A 58 -2.98 3.64 4.98
C GLY A 58 -1.75 4.45 5.39
N GLU A 59 -1.90 5.33 6.38
CA GLU A 59 -0.85 6.29 6.77
C GLU A 59 0.47 5.60 7.15
N ASP A 60 0.43 4.62 8.08
CA ASP A 60 1.63 3.96 8.57
C ASP A 60 2.35 3.16 7.47
N ALA A 61 1.59 2.43 6.65
CA ALA A 61 2.14 1.68 5.52
C ALA A 61 2.77 2.60 4.48
N PHE A 62 2.16 3.77 4.23
CA PHE A 62 2.72 4.77 3.33
C PHE A 62 4.02 5.37 3.87
N ARG A 63 4.06 5.72 5.16
CA ARG A 63 5.29 6.19 5.83
C ARG A 63 6.42 5.17 5.77
N ALA A 64 6.10 3.89 5.99
CA ALA A 64 7.07 2.80 5.86
C ALA A 64 7.60 2.68 4.42
N LEU A 65 6.72 2.82 3.41
CA LEU A 65 7.10 2.80 2.00
C LEU A 65 8.04 3.97 1.64
N ILE A 66 7.72 5.20 2.07
CA ILE A 66 8.59 6.37 1.87
C ILE A 66 9.98 6.11 2.46
N THR A 67 10.04 5.61 3.69
CA THR A 67 11.30 5.31 4.38
C THR A 67 12.14 4.32 3.57
N ARG A 68 11.53 3.24 3.08
CA ARG A 68 12.21 2.25 2.23
C ARG A 68 12.66 2.83 0.90
N ALA A 69 11.83 3.61 0.22
CA ALA A 69 12.18 4.26 -1.05
C ALA A 69 13.38 5.20 -0.90
N ASN A 70 13.41 5.99 0.18
CA ASN A 70 14.54 6.88 0.51
C ASN A 70 15.83 6.09 0.77
N LEU A 71 15.75 4.97 1.50
CA LEU A 71 16.90 4.09 1.74
C LEU A 71 17.42 3.49 0.42
N SER A 72 16.52 3.01 -0.44
CA SER A 72 16.88 2.50 -1.77
C SER A 72 17.52 3.56 -2.65
N ALA A 73 17.01 4.80 -2.64
CA ALA A 73 17.61 5.92 -3.37
C ALA A 73 19.03 6.23 -2.88
N ARG A 74 19.26 6.30 -1.57
CA ARG A 74 20.59 6.50 -0.99
C ARG A 74 21.55 5.38 -1.36
N ALA A 75 21.11 4.13 -1.26
CA ALA A 75 21.92 2.96 -1.62
C ALA A 75 22.31 2.95 -3.12
N ARG A 76 21.41 3.36 -4.01
CA ARG A 76 21.69 3.53 -5.44
C ARG A 76 22.72 4.64 -5.69
N SER A 77 22.51 5.80 -5.08
CA SER A 77 23.44 6.95 -5.18
C SER A 77 24.85 6.59 -4.70
N ALA A 78 24.97 5.89 -3.57
CA ALA A 78 26.26 5.45 -3.03
C ALA A 78 27.01 4.47 -3.96
N ARG A 79 26.29 3.74 -4.81
CA ARG A 79 26.85 2.83 -5.81
C ARG A 79 27.03 3.46 -7.20
N GLY A 80 26.65 4.72 -7.38
CA GLY A 80 26.66 5.38 -8.68
C GLY A 80 25.69 4.77 -9.70
N VAL A 81 24.62 4.10 -9.23
CA VAL A 81 23.65 3.41 -10.10
C VAL A 81 22.46 4.31 -10.40
N ALA A 82 22.22 4.60 -11.67
CA ALA A 82 21.05 5.33 -12.11
C ALA A 82 19.75 4.52 -11.88
N PRO A 83 18.60 5.18 -11.61
CA PRO A 83 17.30 4.51 -11.62
C PRO A 83 17.05 3.86 -12.99
N ALA A 84 16.60 2.60 -12.98
CA ALA A 84 16.28 1.86 -14.19
C ALA A 84 14.98 1.08 -13.96
N ARG A 85 14.18 0.93 -15.02
CA ARG A 85 12.90 0.22 -14.90
C ARG A 85 13.19 -1.24 -14.56
N PRO A 86 12.65 -1.76 -13.45
CA PRO A 86 12.98 -3.11 -13.07
C PRO A 86 12.27 -4.12 -13.98
N VAL A 87 13.00 -5.14 -14.42
CA VAL A 87 12.43 -6.29 -15.14
C VAL A 87 11.90 -7.27 -14.11
N HIS A 88 10.58 -7.28 -13.95
CA HIS A 88 9.89 -8.09 -12.96
C HIS A 88 8.73 -8.86 -13.61
N HIS A 89 8.61 -10.14 -13.28
CA HIS A 89 7.49 -10.97 -13.70
C HIS A 89 6.76 -11.52 -12.48
N ILE A 90 5.45 -11.29 -12.42
CA ILE A 90 4.61 -11.89 -11.38
C ILE A 90 4.45 -13.38 -11.72
N LEU A 91 4.94 -14.24 -10.85
CA LEU A 91 4.85 -15.70 -11.00
C LEU A 91 3.54 -16.23 -10.46
N SER A 92 3.09 -15.70 -9.32
CA SER A 92 1.82 -16.09 -8.72
C SER A 92 1.30 -15.00 -7.78
N THR A 93 -0.01 -15.03 -7.56
CA THR A 93 -0.68 -14.22 -6.55
C THR A 93 -1.58 -15.15 -5.74
N ARG A 94 -1.45 -15.11 -4.43
CA ARG A 94 -2.31 -15.85 -3.50
C ARG A 94 -2.88 -14.88 -2.50
N HIS A 95 -4.12 -15.08 -2.11
CA HIS A 95 -4.76 -14.27 -1.08
C HIS A 95 -5.84 -15.05 -0.34
N PHE A 96 -6.18 -14.59 0.85
CA PHE A 96 -7.32 -15.08 1.62
C PHE A 96 -7.92 -13.93 2.44
N SER A 97 -9.14 -14.14 2.94
CA SER A 97 -9.87 -13.18 3.79
C SER A 97 -9.88 -13.68 5.23
N PRO A 98 -9.12 -13.06 6.16
CA PRO A 98 -9.16 -13.42 7.58
C PRO A 98 -10.40 -12.85 8.30
N ALA A 99 -11.01 -11.80 7.75
CA ALA A 99 -12.20 -11.13 8.26
C ALA A 99 -12.87 -10.35 7.13
N ASP A 100 -14.14 -10.00 7.30
CA ASP A 100 -14.83 -9.17 6.32
C ASP A 100 -14.16 -7.79 6.18
N GLY A 101 -14.04 -7.32 4.93
CA GLY A 101 -13.35 -6.09 4.59
C GLY A 101 -11.82 -6.19 4.76
N VAL A 102 -11.26 -7.39 4.89
CA VAL A 102 -9.82 -7.62 5.03
C VAL A 102 -9.36 -8.70 4.05
N ILE A 103 -8.24 -8.44 3.38
CA ILE A 103 -7.53 -9.40 2.52
C ILE A 103 -6.06 -9.44 2.90
N GLU A 104 -5.52 -10.64 3.09
CA GLU A 104 -4.09 -10.88 3.17
C GLU A 104 -3.62 -11.57 1.90
N GLY A 105 -2.62 -10.98 1.26
CA GLY A 105 -2.13 -11.40 -0.04
C GLY A 105 -0.61 -11.51 -0.09
N VAL A 106 -0.14 -12.47 -0.89
CA VAL A 106 1.27 -12.62 -1.23
C VAL A 106 1.41 -12.68 -2.74
N VAL A 107 2.26 -11.81 -3.28
CA VAL A 107 2.62 -11.80 -4.71
C VAL A 107 4.07 -12.25 -4.85
N ILE A 108 4.29 -13.31 -5.63
CA ILE A 108 5.63 -13.83 -5.91
C ILE A 108 6.13 -13.20 -7.20
N VAL A 109 7.30 -12.56 -7.14
CA VAL A 109 7.88 -11.80 -8.25
C VAL A 109 9.27 -12.35 -8.57
N ALA A 110 9.48 -12.75 -9.82
CA ALA A 110 10.81 -13.03 -10.35
C ALA A 110 11.48 -11.71 -10.75
N GLY A 111 12.63 -11.40 -10.15
CA GLY A 111 13.52 -10.34 -10.59
C GLY A 111 14.83 -10.89 -11.16
N PRO A 112 15.71 -10.03 -11.70
CA PRO A 112 16.91 -10.48 -12.42
C PRO A 112 17.90 -11.24 -11.53
N ALA A 113 17.99 -10.87 -10.26
CA ALA A 113 18.94 -11.46 -9.32
C ALA A 113 18.31 -12.54 -8.43
N ARG A 114 17.04 -12.36 -8.02
CA ARG A 114 16.33 -13.22 -7.08
C ARG A 114 14.81 -13.14 -7.26
N THR A 115 14.14 -14.24 -6.92
CA THR A 115 12.70 -14.24 -6.66
C THR A 115 12.43 -13.64 -5.29
N ARG A 116 11.38 -12.83 -5.19
CA ARG A 116 10.96 -12.13 -3.97
C ARG A 116 9.49 -12.37 -3.71
N ALA A 117 9.09 -12.30 -2.44
CA ALA A 117 7.69 -12.30 -2.06
C ALA A 117 7.30 -10.91 -1.56
N VAL A 118 6.16 -10.41 -2.03
CA VAL A 118 5.55 -9.18 -1.52
C VAL A 118 4.30 -9.54 -0.76
N ALA A 119 4.34 -9.40 0.55
CA ALA A 119 3.18 -9.59 1.42
C ALA A 119 2.45 -8.26 1.59
N LEU A 120 1.13 -8.26 1.41
CA LEU A 120 0.26 -7.10 1.55
C LEU A 120 -0.94 -7.45 2.42
N ARG A 121 -1.36 -6.50 3.26
CA ARG A 121 -2.67 -6.52 3.90
C ARG A 121 -3.51 -5.39 3.33
N LEU A 122 -4.66 -5.72 2.77
CA LEU A 122 -5.65 -4.76 2.29
C LEU A 122 -6.83 -4.70 3.26
N GLU A 123 -7.32 -3.50 3.47
CA GLU A 123 -8.50 -3.23 4.28
C GLU A 123 -9.47 -2.32 3.54
N GLY A 124 -10.76 -2.62 3.64
CA GLY A 124 -11.85 -1.86 3.06
C GLY A 124 -12.15 -0.60 3.86
N TRP A 125 -11.99 0.55 3.22
CA TRP A 125 -12.27 1.87 3.79
C TRP A 125 -12.90 2.78 2.73
N ASP A 126 -14.03 3.40 3.06
CA ASP A 126 -14.74 4.36 2.20
C ASP A 126 -14.99 3.84 0.76
N GLY A 127 -15.42 2.58 0.62
CA GLY A 127 -15.73 1.98 -0.69
C GLY A 127 -14.51 1.51 -1.49
N ARG A 128 -13.31 1.48 -0.90
CA ARG A 128 -12.08 1.07 -1.59
C ARG A 128 -11.15 0.26 -0.70
N TRP A 129 -10.33 -0.55 -1.35
CA TRP A 129 -9.20 -1.21 -0.70
C TRP A 129 -8.06 -0.21 -0.42
N ARG A 130 -7.48 -0.29 0.78
CA ARG A 130 -6.22 0.37 1.13
C ARG A 130 -5.24 -0.63 1.72
N ALA A 131 -3.99 -0.58 1.31
CA ALA A 131 -2.92 -1.37 1.89
C ALA A 131 -2.52 -0.79 3.26
N THR A 132 -2.75 -1.54 4.32
CA THR A 132 -2.42 -1.16 5.72
C THR A 132 -1.12 -1.78 6.20
N SER A 133 -0.60 -2.77 5.48
CA SER A 133 0.73 -3.33 5.73
C SER A 133 1.36 -3.82 4.42
N LEU A 134 2.70 -3.73 4.35
CA LEU A 134 3.49 -4.23 3.24
C LEU A 134 4.88 -4.69 3.68
N ALA A 135 5.29 -5.88 3.24
CA ALA A 135 6.64 -6.39 3.40
C ALA A 135 7.18 -6.94 2.08
N LEU A 136 8.44 -6.61 1.79
CA LEU A 136 9.23 -7.19 0.70
C LEU A 136 10.24 -8.15 1.31
N LEU A 137 10.13 -9.44 0.97
CA LEU A 137 10.94 -10.55 1.50
C LEU A 137 11.95 -11.03 0.46
#